data_AF-A0A846H6Q7-F1
#
_entry.id   AF-A0A846H6Q7-F1
#
_cell.length_a   1.000
_cell.length_b   1.000
_cell.length_c   1.000
_cell.angle_alpha   90.00
_cell.angle_beta   90.00
_cell.angle_gamma   90.00
#
_symmetry.space_group_name_H-M   'P 1'
#
loop_
_entity.id
_entity.type
_entity.pdbx_description
1 polymer ?
#
loop_
_entity_poly.entity_id
_entity_poly.type
_entity_poly.pdbx_seq_one_letter_code
_entity_poly.pdbx_strand_id
1 'polypeptide(L)'
;MNAISNVEFKRPIWQTAVILTLGFWLSASIVLDWVIMPSLYLSGMMTQAGFATAGYAIFWNFNRIELLSAGIILTGVLAMSKTHSWRAGTVVLAVLLLAVSLVDTYFLTPQMSAIGVQLNLFETATTTRASMSLLHGSYWVLEALKLLAAGTLLSRCWREV
;
A
#
# COMPACT_ATOMS: atom_id res chain seq x y z
N MET A 1 -33.98 21.63 -32.03
CA MET A 1 -34.05 20.56 -31.01
C MET A 1 -32.64 20.36 -30.48
N ASN A 2 -32.35 20.82 -29.26
CA ASN A 2 -31.02 20.66 -28.66
C ASN A 2 -30.98 19.28 -27.99
N ALA A 3 -30.23 18.35 -28.58
CA ALA A 3 -29.92 17.08 -27.94
C ALA A 3 -28.89 17.34 -26.83
N ILE A 4 -29.37 17.44 -25.60
CA ILE A 4 -28.50 17.44 -24.42
C ILE A 4 -28.03 15.98 -24.27
N SER A 5 -26.76 15.71 -24.58
CA SER A 5 -26.17 14.40 -24.37
C SER A 5 -26.06 14.14 -22.86
N ASN A 6 -27.00 13.38 -22.30
CA ASN A 6 -26.81 12.77 -20.99
C ASN A 6 -25.69 11.72 -21.13
N VAL A 7 -24.46 12.11 -20.83
CA VAL A 7 -23.39 11.15 -20.54
C VAL A 7 -23.71 10.57 -19.16
N GLU A 8 -24.72 9.71 -19.09
CA GLU A 8 -24.95 8.89 -17.91
C GLU A 8 -23.77 7.91 -17.80
N PHE A 9 -22.86 8.20 -16.88
CA PHE A 9 -21.79 7.30 -16.52
C PHE A 9 -22.43 6.10 -15.79
N LYS A 10 -22.84 5.07 -16.55
CA LYS A 10 -23.45 3.83 -16.02
C LYS A 10 -22.45 2.95 -15.24
N ARG A 11 -21.51 3.53 -14.49
CA ARG A 11 -20.64 2.77 -13.59
C ARG A 11 -21.28 2.66 -12.21
N PRO A 12 -21.38 1.47 -11.60
CA PRO A 12 -21.75 1.33 -10.19
C PRO A 12 -20.83 2.17 -9.30
N ILE A 13 -21.42 2.83 -8.30
CA ILE A 13 -20.70 3.74 -7.39
C ILE A 13 -19.47 3.08 -6.74
N TRP A 14 -19.58 1.78 -6.44
CA TRP A 14 -18.49 0.97 -5.88
C TRP A 14 -17.32 0.79 -6.83
N GLN A 15 -17.55 0.68 -8.14
CA GLN A 15 -16.47 0.57 -9.13
C GLN A 15 -15.68 1.88 -9.19
N THR A 16 -16.38 3.02 -9.19
CA THR A 16 -15.74 4.34 -9.14
C THR A 16 -14.93 4.53 -7.86
N ALA A 17 -15.51 4.17 -6.70
CA ALA A 17 -14.80 4.23 -5.43
C ALA A 17 -13.51 3.38 -5.44
N VAL A 18 -13.59 2.13 -5.89
CA VAL A 18 -12.43 1.22 -5.98
C VAL A 18 -11.35 1.78 -6.92
N ILE A 19 -11.72 2.28 -8.10
CA ILE A 19 -10.77 2.84 -9.06
C ILE A 19 -10.06 4.07 -8.49
N LEU A 20 -10.80 4.99 -7.88
CA LEU A 20 -10.22 6.20 -7.29
C LEU A 20 -9.32 5.87 -6.11
N THR A 21 -9.74 4.97 -5.23
CA THR A 21 -8.92 4.52 -4.09
C THR A 21 -7.65 3.82 -4.57
N LEU A 22 -7.73 2.91 -5.55
CA LEU A 22 -6.55 2.25 -6.14
C LEU A 22 -5.59 3.26 -6.77
N GLY A 23 -6.11 4.21 -7.56
CA GLY A 23 -5.29 5.23 -8.20
C GLY A 23 -4.58 6.14 -7.19
N PHE A 24 -5.30 6.60 -6.17
CA PHE A 24 -4.74 7.37 -5.06
C PHE A 24 -3.66 6.58 -4.32
N TRP A 25 -3.98 5.36 -3.88
CA TRP A 25 -3.09 4.56 -3.04
C TRP A 25 -1.80 4.16 -3.78
N LEU A 26 -1.91 3.74 -5.05
CA LEU A 26 -0.74 3.41 -5.87
C LEU A 26 0.17 4.63 -6.10
N SER A 27 -0.42 5.78 -6.42
CA SER A 27 0.34 7.01 -6.63
C SER A 27 1.07 7.43 -5.36
N ALA A 28 0.39 7.35 -4.21
CA ALA A 28 0.99 7.70 -2.93
C ALA A 28 2.13 6.74 -2.54
N SER A 29 1.99 5.43 -2.81
CA SER A 29 3.04 4.42 -2.58
C SER A 29 4.27 4.69 -3.45
N ILE A 30 4.08 4.97 -4.73
CA ILE A 30 5.20 5.33 -5.63
C ILE A 30 5.93 6.58 -5.12
N VAL A 31 5.19 7.63 -4.72
CA VAL A 31 5.82 8.85 -4.20
C VAL A 31 6.60 8.56 -2.92
N LEU A 32 6.03 7.82 -1.97
CA LEU A 32 6.71 7.55 -0.71
C LEU A 32 7.94 6.64 -0.90
N ASP A 33 7.76 5.51 -1.58
CA ASP A 33 8.71 4.40 -1.53
C ASP A 33 9.73 4.46 -2.66
N TRP A 34 9.38 5.09 -3.79
CA TRP A 34 10.27 5.20 -4.96
C TRP A 34 10.85 6.59 -5.14
N VAL A 35 10.24 7.63 -4.56
CA VAL A 35 10.76 9.00 -4.66
C VAL A 35 11.34 9.46 -3.34
N ILE A 36 10.56 9.49 -2.27
CA ILE A 36 10.98 10.05 -0.99
C ILE A 36 12.07 9.18 -0.34
N MET A 37 11.83 7.89 -0.14
CA MET A 37 12.79 7.02 0.57
C MET A 37 14.15 6.90 -0.13
N PRO A 38 14.24 6.69 -1.46
CA PRO A 38 15.53 6.65 -2.14
C PRO A 38 16.26 8.00 -2.07
N SER A 39 15.52 9.11 -2.12
CA SER A 39 16.12 10.45 -1.96
C SER A 39 16.72 10.65 -0.57
N LEU A 40 16.06 10.17 0.48
CA LEU A 40 16.58 10.20 1.85
C LEU A 40 17.80 9.29 2.03
N TYR A 41 17.83 8.15 1.35
CA TYR A 41 19.00 7.26 1.33
C TYR A 41 20.20 7.92 0.65
N LEU A 42 20.02 8.41 -0.59
CA LEU A 42 21.10 9.00 -1.40
C LEU A 42 21.66 10.30 -0.81
N SER A 43 20.82 11.10 -0.13
CA SER A 43 21.26 12.31 0.57
C SER A 43 21.97 12.03 1.89
N GLY A 44 22.02 10.76 2.34
CA GLY A 44 22.58 10.38 3.63
C GLY A 44 21.69 10.75 4.83
N MET A 45 20.47 11.26 4.61
CA MET A 45 19.55 11.62 5.70
C MET A 45 19.14 10.43 6.56
N MET A 46 19.23 9.20 6.03
CA MET A 46 18.94 7.99 6.80
C MET A 46 19.92 7.72 7.97
N THR A 47 21.12 8.32 7.95
CA THR A 47 22.12 8.16 9.03
C THR A 47 21.98 9.21 10.13
N GLN A 48 21.13 10.22 9.92
CA GLN A 48 20.96 11.33 10.86
C GLN A 48 20.21 10.89 12.12
N ALA A 49 20.57 11.52 13.25
CA ALA A 49 19.84 11.36 14.49
C ALA A 49 18.37 11.79 14.30
N GLY A 50 17.43 10.93 14.69
CA GLY A 50 16.00 11.18 14.52
C GLY A 50 15.38 10.62 13.24
N PHE A 51 16.17 10.09 12.29
CA PHE A 51 15.62 9.45 11.10
C PHE A 51 14.67 8.29 11.45
N ALA A 52 15.06 7.41 12.38
CA ALA A 52 14.23 6.27 12.79
C ALA A 52 12.88 6.72 13.36
N THR A 53 12.86 7.78 14.18
CA THR A 53 11.64 8.33 14.78
C THR A 53 10.76 9.02 13.74
N ALA A 54 11.35 9.82 12.85
CA ALA A 54 10.63 10.47 11.76
C ALA A 54 10.07 9.45 10.77
N GLY A 55 10.88 8.46 10.39
CA GLY A 55 10.47 7.33 9.55
C GLY A 55 9.31 6.57 10.18
N TYR A 56 9.39 6.20 11.47
CA TYR A 56 8.28 5.58 12.18
C TYR A 56 7.01 6.44 12.08
N ALA A 57 7.09 7.75 12.37
CA ALA A 57 5.91 8.61 12.30
C ALA A 57 5.29 8.66 10.90
N ILE A 58 6.11 8.75 9.85
CA ILE A 58 5.64 8.77 8.46
C ILE A 58 4.98 7.45 8.09
N PHE A 59 5.69 6.33 8.24
CA PHE A 59 5.18 5.00 7.86
C PHE A 59 3.99 4.55 8.73
N TRP A 60 3.98 4.89 10.03
CA TRP A 60 2.86 4.59 10.91
C TRP A 60 1.55 5.26 10.47
N ASN A 61 1.64 6.49 9.98
CA ASN A 61 0.49 7.19 9.42
C ASN A 61 0.14 6.66 8.04
N PHE A 62 1.15 6.47 7.18
CA PHE A 62 0.93 5.97 5.82
C PHE A 62 0.28 4.59 5.81
N ASN A 63 0.79 3.62 6.59
CA ASN A 63 0.26 2.26 6.59
C ASN A 63 -1.20 2.19 7.07
N ARG A 64 -1.67 3.15 7.88
CA ARG A 64 -3.12 3.29 8.19
C ARG A 64 -3.95 3.74 7.01
N ILE A 65 -3.41 4.66 6.21
CA ILE A 65 -4.04 5.08 4.95
C ILE A 65 -4.08 3.89 3.98
N GLU A 66 -3.04 3.05 3.97
CA GLU A 66 -3.04 1.81 3.19
C GLU A 66 -4.11 0.82 3.67
N LEU A 67 -4.20 0.59 4.99
CA LEU A 67 -5.26 -0.26 5.57
C LEU A 67 -6.66 0.24 5.24
N LEU A 68 -6.89 1.56 5.35
CA LEU A 68 -8.17 2.17 4.98
C LEU A 68 -8.46 1.96 3.49
N SER A 69 -7.46 2.20 2.63
CA SER A 69 -7.56 1.99 1.19
C SER A 69 -7.90 0.53 0.86
N ALA A 70 -7.18 -0.43 1.43
CA ALA A 70 -7.43 -1.85 1.24
C ALA A 70 -8.83 -2.27 1.75
N GLY A 71 -9.28 -1.72 2.87
CA GLY A 71 -10.63 -1.94 3.40
C GLY A 71 -11.74 -1.43 2.47
N ILE A 72 -11.59 -0.23 1.91
CA ILE A 72 -12.52 0.32 0.92
C ILE A 72 -12.53 -0.54 -0.35
N ILE A 73 -11.35 -0.95 -0.83
CA ILE A 73 -11.21 -1.80 -2.01
C ILE A 73 -11.91 -3.13 -1.82
N LEU A 74 -11.62 -3.85 -0.72
CA LEU A 74 -12.25 -5.13 -0.43
C LEU A 74 -13.76 -4.99 -0.29
N THR A 75 -14.24 -3.95 0.41
CA THR A 75 -15.67 -3.70 0.58
C THR A 75 -16.36 -3.45 -0.77
N GLY A 76 -15.78 -2.59 -1.62
CA GLY A 76 -16.33 -2.32 -2.95
C GLY A 76 -16.33 -3.57 -3.84
N VAL A 77 -15.26 -4.35 -3.80
CA VAL A 77 -15.15 -5.62 -4.55
C VAL A 77 -16.21 -6.64 -4.10
N LEU A 78 -16.43 -6.78 -2.79
CA LEU A 78 -17.46 -7.66 -2.23
C LEU A 78 -18.88 -7.16 -2.51
N ALA A 79 -19.09 -5.85 -2.53
CA ALA A 79 -20.39 -5.27 -2.89
C ALA A 79 -20.74 -5.54 -4.35
N MET A 80 -19.77 -5.41 -5.26
CA MET A 80 -19.94 -5.69 -6.69
C MET A 80 -20.08 -7.17 -7.01
N SER A 81 -19.43 -8.06 -6.25
CA SER A 81 -19.57 -9.51 -6.45
C SER A 81 -20.95 -10.07 -6.12
N LYS A 82 -21.79 -9.33 -5.39
CA LYS A 82 -23.19 -9.70 -5.14
C LYS A 82 -24.12 -9.37 -6.30
N THR A 83 -23.79 -8.35 -7.10
CA THR A 83 -24.68 -7.82 -8.16
C THR A 83 -24.20 -8.19 -9.56
N HIS A 84 -22.92 -8.54 -9.70
CA HIS A 84 -22.32 -8.95 -10.96
C HIS A 84 -21.56 -10.26 -10.79
N SER A 85 -21.39 -11.01 -11.90
CA SER A 85 -20.57 -12.24 -11.93
C SER A 85 -19.07 -11.92 -11.85
N TRP A 86 -18.67 -11.08 -10.89
CA TRP A 86 -17.28 -10.75 -10.66
C TRP A 86 -16.50 -12.01 -10.31
N ARG A 87 -15.45 -12.23 -11.09
CA ARG A 87 -14.61 -13.43 -11.00
C ARG A 87 -14.00 -13.52 -9.61
N ALA A 88 -14.06 -14.69 -8.97
CA ALA A 88 -13.46 -14.96 -7.66
C ALA A 88 -12.01 -14.42 -7.51
N GLY A 89 -11.26 -14.34 -8.61
CA GLY A 89 -9.93 -13.74 -8.62
C GLY A 89 -9.84 -12.26 -8.21
N THR A 90 -10.88 -11.42 -8.38
CA THR A 90 -10.82 -10.02 -7.91
C THR A 90 -10.94 -9.93 -6.39
N VAL A 91 -11.74 -10.80 -5.77
CA VAL A 91 -11.84 -10.93 -4.31
C VAL A 91 -10.51 -11.39 -3.73
N VAL A 92 -9.87 -12.39 -4.34
CA VAL A 92 -8.54 -12.87 -3.90
C VAL A 92 -7.50 -11.75 -3.96
N LEU A 93 -7.47 -10.95 -5.04
CA LEU A 93 -6.58 -9.80 -5.15
C LEU A 93 -6.85 -8.75 -4.06
N ALA A 94 -8.11 -8.46 -3.76
CA ALA A 94 -8.47 -7.50 -2.73
C ALA A 94 -8.11 -7.99 -1.30
N VAL A 95 -8.29 -9.28 -1.02
CA VAL A 95 -7.86 -9.90 0.24
C VAL A 95 -6.35 -9.88 0.37
N LEU A 96 -5.62 -10.16 -0.72
CA LEU A 96 -4.17 -10.09 -0.76
C LEU A 96 -3.67 -8.67 -0.44
N LEU A 97 -4.28 -7.64 -1.03
CA LEU A 97 -3.95 -6.24 -0.73
C LEU A 97 -4.15 -5.90 0.75
N LEU A 98 -5.26 -6.37 1.34
CA LEU A 98 -5.50 -6.20 2.78
C LEU A 98 -4.45 -6.92 3.64
N ALA A 99 -4.09 -8.15 3.26
CA ALA A 99 -3.07 -8.93 3.97
C ALA A 99 -1.71 -8.22 3.95
N VAL A 100 -1.31 -7.66 2.81
CA VAL A 100 -0.08 -6.87 2.69
C VAL A 100 -0.12 -5.67 3.64
N SER A 101 -1.17 -4.85 3.58
CA SER A 101 -1.30 -3.68 4.46
C SER A 101 -1.30 -4.02 5.95
N LEU A 102 -1.85 -5.17 6.34
CA LEU A 102 -1.80 -5.66 7.73
C LEU A 102 -0.38 -6.02 8.15
N VAL A 103 0.36 -6.74 7.30
CA VAL A 103 1.75 -7.13 7.59
C VAL A 103 2.64 -5.89 7.66
N ASP A 104 2.49 -4.93 6.74
CA ASP A 104 3.26 -3.68 6.77
C ASP A 104 2.97 -2.88 8.05
N THR A 105 1.69 -2.72 8.40
CA THR A 105 1.27 -1.92 9.56
C THR A 105 1.69 -2.53 10.89
N TYR A 106 1.43 -3.82 11.08
CA TYR A 106 1.51 -4.45 12.40
C TYR A 106 2.75 -5.31 12.62
N PHE A 107 3.51 -5.61 11.55
CA PHE A 107 4.72 -6.40 11.66
C PHE A 107 5.95 -5.62 11.19
N LEU A 108 6.03 -5.24 9.92
CA LEU A 108 7.28 -4.69 9.36
C LEU A 108 7.64 -3.33 9.95
N THR A 109 6.72 -2.36 9.96
CA THR A 109 7.03 -1.02 10.49
C THR A 109 7.43 -1.07 11.98
N PRO A 110 6.70 -1.75 12.87
CA PRO A 110 7.13 -1.88 14.27
C PRO A 110 8.52 -2.53 14.43
N GLN A 111 8.82 -3.60 13.69
CA GLN A 111 10.11 -4.30 13.78
C GLN A 111 11.27 -3.44 13.26
N MET A 112 11.09 -2.79 12.10
CA MET A 112 12.10 -1.86 11.57
C MET A 112 12.35 -0.70 12.52
N SER A 113 11.30 -0.13 13.12
CA SER A 113 11.46 0.97 14.07
C SER A 113 12.14 0.54 15.36
N ALA A 114 11.85 -0.66 15.88
CA ALA A 114 12.51 -1.18 17.08
C ALA A 114 14.03 -1.33 16.89
N ILE A 115 14.45 -1.83 15.72
CA ILE A 115 15.86 -1.97 15.34
C ILE A 115 16.49 -0.59 15.08
N GLY A 116 15.78 0.30 14.37
CA GLY A 116 16.27 1.64 14.03
C GLY A 116 16.48 2.56 15.24
N VAL A 117 15.67 2.41 16.29
CA VAL A 117 15.80 3.15 17.56
C VAL A 117 16.73 2.44 18.56
N GLN A 118 17.22 1.24 18.23
CA GLN A 118 18.06 0.42 19.11
C GLN A 118 17.43 0.17 20.49
N LEU A 119 16.17 -0.24 20.53
CA LEU A 119 15.49 -0.55 21.79
C LEU A 119 16.12 -1.73 22.56
N ASN A 120 16.91 -2.57 21.88
CA ASN A 120 17.67 -3.65 22.50
C ASN A 120 19.13 -3.24 22.71
N LEU A 121 19.48 -2.89 23.96
CA LEU A 121 20.84 -2.48 24.36
C LEU A 121 21.87 -3.62 24.32
N PHE A 122 21.43 -4.87 24.20
CA PHE A 122 22.31 -6.04 24.14
C PHE A 122 22.58 -6.51 22.70
N GLU A 123 21.95 -5.88 21.72
CA GLU A 123 22.08 -6.20 20.30
C GLU A 123 23.42 -5.70 19.75
N THR A 124 24.14 -6.55 19.01
CA THR A 124 25.41 -6.14 18.38
C THR A 124 25.16 -5.41 17.05
N ALA A 125 26.00 -4.43 16.72
CA ALA A 125 25.87 -3.66 15.47
C ALA A 125 25.83 -4.53 14.20
N THR A 126 26.48 -5.70 14.22
CA THR A 126 26.49 -6.65 13.09
C THR A 126 25.15 -7.37 12.92
N THR A 127 24.50 -7.78 14.03
CA THR A 127 23.17 -8.43 14.01
C THR A 127 22.07 -7.43 13.66
N THR A 128 22.18 -6.18 14.12
CA THR A 128 21.28 -5.07 13.77
C THR A 128 21.26 -4.78 12.26
N ARG A 129 22.43 -4.79 11.60
CA ARG A 129 22.51 -4.50 10.16
C ARG A 129 21.90 -5.61 9.31
N ALA A 130 22.19 -6.88 9.65
CA ALA A 130 21.67 -8.03 8.92
C ALA A 130 20.14 -8.14 9.02
N SER A 131 19.58 -7.97 10.22
CA SER A 131 18.13 -7.98 10.46
C SER A 131 17.41 -6.84 9.74
N MET A 132 17.96 -5.61 9.77
CA MET A 132 17.39 -4.48 9.03
C MET A 132 17.36 -4.72 7.52
N SER A 133 18.44 -5.26 6.96
CA SER A 133 18.49 -5.59 5.53
C SER A 133 17.44 -6.63 5.13
N LEU A 134 17.22 -7.65 5.98
CA LEU A 134 16.20 -8.66 5.76
C LEU A 134 14.80 -8.04 5.77
N LEU A 135 14.51 -7.18 6.75
CA LEU A 135 13.21 -6.51 6.84
C LEU A 135 12.96 -5.62 5.62
N HIS A 136 13.95 -4.82 5.20
CA HIS A 136 13.80 -4.01 3.99
C HIS A 136 13.58 -4.86 2.75
N GLY A 137 14.30 -5.98 2.63
CA GLY A 137 14.08 -6.93 1.53
C GLY A 137 12.65 -7.50 1.55
N SER A 138 12.15 -7.90 2.71
CA SER A 138 10.77 -8.41 2.84
C SER A 138 9.72 -7.36 2.49
N TYR A 139 9.94 -6.11 2.92
CA TYR A 139 9.09 -4.98 2.56
C TYR A 139 9.05 -4.75 1.04
N TRP A 140 10.20 -4.74 0.36
CA TRP A 140 10.25 -4.58 -1.09
C TRP A 140 9.52 -5.70 -1.85
N VAL A 141 9.56 -6.93 -1.35
CA VAL A 141 8.80 -8.05 -1.92
C VAL A 141 7.30 -7.82 -1.77
N LEU A 142 6.84 -7.38 -0.59
CA LEU A 142 5.43 -7.04 -0.36
C LEU A 142 4.99 -5.84 -1.21
N GLU A 143 5.86 -4.85 -1.39
CA GLU A 143 5.59 -3.69 -2.25
C GLU A 143 5.39 -4.10 -3.70
N ALA A 144 6.27 -4.95 -4.24
CA ALA A 144 6.11 -5.48 -5.59
C ALA A 144 4.80 -6.28 -5.74
N LEU A 145 4.46 -7.09 -4.73
CA LEU A 145 3.21 -7.84 -4.69
C LEU A 145 1.97 -6.93 -4.65
N LYS A 146 2.01 -5.86 -3.85
CA LYS A 146 0.99 -4.82 -3.75
C LYS A 146 0.76 -4.16 -5.10
N LEU A 147 1.83 -3.68 -5.74
CA LEU A 147 1.77 -3.01 -7.05
C LEU A 147 1.18 -3.92 -8.13
N LEU A 148 1.60 -5.19 -8.19
CA LEU A 148 1.07 -6.16 -9.15
C LEU A 148 -0.40 -6.47 -8.90
N ALA A 149 -0.79 -6.70 -7.65
CA ALA A 149 -2.17 -7.02 -7.29
C ALA A 149 -3.11 -5.82 -7.54
N ALA A 150 -2.71 -4.62 -7.09
CA ALA A 150 -3.46 -3.39 -7.27
C ALA A 150 -3.55 -2.99 -8.75
N GLY A 151 -2.45 -3.08 -9.51
CA GLY A 151 -2.44 -2.81 -10.94
C GLY A 151 -3.33 -3.78 -11.74
N THR A 152 -3.29 -5.07 -11.39
CA THR A 152 -4.17 -6.08 -12.00
C THR A 152 -5.63 -5.80 -11.67
N LEU A 153 -5.95 -5.48 -10.41
CA LEU A 153 -7.31 -5.17 -9.98
C LEU A 153 -7.82 -3.88 -10.66
N LEU A 154 -7.00 -2.85 -10.73
CA LEU A 154 -7.31 -1.58 -11.40
C LEU A 154 -7.59 -1.79 -12.88
N SER A 155 -6.75 -2.57 -13.59
CA SER A 155 -6.95 -2.89 -15.00
C SER A 155 -8.27 -3.62 -15.25
N ARG A 156 -8.64 -4.56 -14.36
CA ARG A 156 -9.93 -5.26 -14.45
C ARG A 156 -11.10 -4.32 -14.19
N CYS A 157 -11.05 -3.53 -13.12
CA CYS A 157 -12.08 -2.55 -12.81
C CYS A 157 -12.26 -1.52 -13.93
N TRP A 158 -11.19 -1.17 -14.65
CA TRP A 158 -11.26 -0.20 -15.75
C TRP A 158 -11.83 -0.79 -17.05
N ARG A 159 -11.58 -2.08 -17.33
CA ARG A 159 -12.05 -2.75 -18.55
C ARG A 159 -13.52 -3.16 -18.51
N GLU A 160 -14.12 -3.30 -17.33
CA GLU A 160 -15.54 -3.63 -17.17
C GLU A 160 -16.44 -2.39 -17.26
N VAL A 161 -16.18 -1.54 -18.27
CA VAL A 161 -16.80 -0.22 -18.50
C VAL A 161 -17.18 -0.17 -19.95
#